data_AF-K9SGA9-F1
#
_entry.id   AF-K9SGA9-F1
#
_cell.length_a   1.000
_cell.length_b   1.000
_cell.length_c   1.000
_cell.angle_alpha   90.00
_cell.angle_beta   90.00
_cell.angle_gamma   90.00
#
_symmetry.space_group_name_H-M   'P 1'
#
loop_
_entity.id
_entity.type
_entity.pdbx_description
1 polymer ?
#
loop_
_entity_poly.entity_id
_entity_poly.type
_entity_poly.pdbx_seq_one_letter_code
_entity_poly.pdbx_strand_id
1 'polypeptide(L)'
;MAKIFLSAGHGGFEGAFRDPGVVVNNTSEAAEMIATRDLVVAELRSRGLSVEAPSDDLSLTGTISWINARASRRDVALEIHGNAAADRSANGTEDFYIAGNQERKRHGELLIASLLRRVPELRNRGAKPDTAAAVGRLAFCRDIIPPSLLLELCFLSNPSDLRLLQTRRRDFAIGIADGLQLWLRDVSGVTPTPTPTPIPTPSPTPGPTPTPTPRPTPTPGPTIPIFSEVNISLNGRVYPEKAIIVTGNAYVPIDLVDSLGIDLSQDFNIRRLRYRNIVYAIAIGLRDYGVSVNWEPRTRTVEIKTIFSVCPGQLDQIMGQGNTSEVQMLMFLKNNNEAAITTYEEMPRYYREEGSIEGVNYDIAFSQMCLETNFLRFGGDVRPAQNNFAGLGAVGGNEEGATFPDQRTGVRAHIQHLKAYGSTSPLVQELVNPRFHFVQRGIAPLVNQLSGRWAVDPNYGSKIIAIIRRLYESANIF
;
A
#
# COMPACT_ATOMS: atom_id res chain seq x y z
N MET A 1 31.46 -8.91 -4.63
CA MET A 1 31.30 -8.09 -3.41
C MET A 1 29.81 -7.80 -3.29
N ALA A 2 29.22 -7.88 -2.10
CA ALA A 2 27.80 -7.55 -1.93
C ALA A 2 27.56 -6.07 -2.24
N LYS A 3 26.41 -5.74 -2.85
CA LYS A 3 26.07 -4.40 -3.29
C LYS A 3 24.69 -3.95 -2.84
N ILE A 4 24.49 -2.64 -2.90
CA ILE A 4 23.23 -1.96 -2.58
C ILE A 4 22.59 -1.50 -3.89
N PHE A 5 21.33 -1.84 -4.08
CA PHE A 5 20.48 -1.24 -5.10
C PHE A 5 19.64 -0.15 -4.45
N LEU A 6 19.69 1.07 -4.98
CA LEU A 6 18.95 2.20 -4.42
C LEU A 6 18.17 2.93 -5.51
N SER A 7 16.84 2.81 -5.48
CA SER A 7 15.93 3.58 -6.35
C SER A 7 15.27 4.73 -5.60
N ALA A 8 14.94 5.77 -6.34
CA ALA A 8 13.98 6.78 -5.92
C ALA A 8 12.62 6.38 -6.50
N GLY A 9 11.58 6.41 -5.69
CA GLY A 9 10.21 6.22 -6.15
C GLY A 9 9.82 7.29 -7.16
N HIS A 10 8.97 6.93 -8.12
CA HIS A 10 8.54 7.80 -9.19
C HIS A 10 9.72 8.27 -10.08
N GLY A 11 9.57 9.36 -10.81
CA GLY A 11 10.60 9.90 -11.72
C GLY A 11 10.68 9.18 -13.07
N GLY A 12 10.30 7.90 -13.11
CA GLY A 12 10.28 7.02 -14.29
C GLY A 12 9.40 7.50 -15.43
N PHE A 13 9.77 7.10 -16.65
CA PHE A 13 8.92 7.23 -17.82
C PHE A 13 7.93 6.07 -17.93
N GLU A 14 6.69 6.42 -18.22
CA GLU A 14 5.60 5.50 -18.54
C GLU A 14 5.07 5.89 -19.92
N GLY A 15 5.66 5.27 -20.93
CA GLY A 15 5.67 5.81 -22.29
C GLY A 15 6.52 7.07 -22.31
N ALA A 16 5.89 8.24 -22.30
CA ALA A 16 6.60 9.52 -22.29
C ALA A 16 6.09 10.49 -21.20
N PHE A 17 5.20 10.03 -20.32
CA PHE A 17 4.90 10.73 -19.08
C PHE A 17 5.95 10.38 -18.06
N ARG A 18 6.45 11.41 -17.40
CA ARG A 18 7.33 11.27 -16.25
C ARG A 18 6.48 11.31 -15.00
N ASP A 19 6.46 10.23 -14.22
CA ASP A 19 5.68 10.18 -12.97
C ASP A 19 6.28 11.11 -11.92
N PRO A 20 5.61 12.19 -11.50
CA PRO A 20 6.14 13.06 -10.48
C PRO A 20 5.91 12.49 -9.06
N GLY A 21 5.07 11.47 -8.90
CA GLY A 21 4.53 11.09 -7.60
C GLY A 21 3.66 12.20 -7.02
N VAL A 22 3.64 12.34 -5.70
CA VAL A 22 2.95 13.45 -5.03
C VAL A 22 3.54 14.79 -5.47
N VAL A 23 2.70 15.73 -5.88
CA VAL A 23 3.10 17.12 -6.16
C VAL A 23 2.64 18.02 -5.02
N VAL A 24 3.58 18.71 -4.37
CA VAL A 24 3.31 19.62 -3.26
C VAL A 24 4.03 20.93 -3.45
N ASN A 25 3.28 22.04 -3.30
CA ASN A 25 3.80 23.40 -3.53
C ASN A 25 4.48 23.50 -4.91
N ASN A 26 5.81 23.68 -4.93
CA ASN A 26 6.63 23.83 -6.13
C ASN A 26 7.60 22.66 -6.35
N THR A 27 7.36 21.52 -5.70
CA THR A 27 8.20 20.32 -5.84
C THR A 27 7.34 19.07 -6.07
N SER A 28 8.01 17.96 -6.37
CA SER A 28 7.39 16.65 -6.54
C SER A 28 8.14 15.61 -5.74
N GLU A 29 7.45 14.54 -5.39
CA GLU A 29 8.04 13.38 -4.73
C GLU A 29 9.25 12.86 -5.50
N ALA A 30 9.11 12.66 -6.81
CA ALA A 30 10.20 12.26 -7.68
C ALA A 30 11.42 13.18 -7.54
N ALA A 31 11.23 14.50 -7.57
CA ALA A 31 12.33 15.45 -7.46
C ALA A 31 13.03 15.38 -6.09
N GLU A 32 12.26 15.30 -5.01
CA GLU A 32 12.82 15.22 -3.65
C GLU A 32 13.51 13.87 -3.39
N MET A 33 12.95 12.77 -3.89
CA MET A 33 13.52 11.43 -3.74
C MET A 33 14.79 11.27 -4.58
N ILE A 34 14.80 11.73 -5.84
CA ILE A 34 16.00 11.72 -6.70
C ILE A 34 17.14 12.51 -6.05
N ALA A 35 16.86 13.75 -5.60
CA ALA A 35 17.86 14.58 -4.93
C ALA A 35 18.40 13.93 -3.64
N THR A 36 17.56 13.21 -2.91
CA THR A 36 17.96 12.52 -1.68
C THR A 36 18.77 11.26 -1.98
N ARG A 37 18.31 10.43 -2.93
CA ARG A 37 19.01 9.24 -3.41
C ARG A 37 20.43 9.58 -3.86
N ASP A 38 20.60 10.63 -4.66
CA ASP A 38 21.92 10.96 -5.22
C ASP A 38 22.93 11.30 -4.11
N LEU A 39 22.47 11.94 -3.03
CA LEU A 39 23.28 12.17 -1.83
C LEU A 39 23.58 10.87 -1.08
N VAL A 40 22.61 9.96 -0.96
CA VAL A 40 22.83 8.62 -0.35
C VAL A 40 23.86 7.83 -1.18
N VAL A 41 23.75 7.83 -2.50
CA VAL A 41 24.69 7.15 -3.41
C VAL A 41 26.09 7.72 -3.25
N ALA A 42 26.23 9.05 -3.21
CA ALA A 42 27.52 9.71 -2.99
C ALA A 42 28.12 9.32 -1.62
N GLU A 43 27.30 9.29 -0.57
CA GLU A 43 27.70 8.91 0.78
C GLU A 43 28.09 7.42 0.89
N LEU A 44 27.38 6.51 0.24
CA LEU A 44 27.74 5.10 0.20
C LEU A 44 29.06 4.88 -0.54
N ARG A 45 29.27 5.58 -1.67
CA ARG A 45 30.51 5.51 -2.44
C ARG A 45 31.71 6.07 -1.68
N SER A 46 31.54 7.15 -0.92
CA SER A 46 32.61 7.72 -0.09
C SER A 46 33.09 6.74 1.00
N ARG A 47 32.22 5.82 1.43
CA ARG A 47 32.51 4.73 2.38
C ARG A 47 33.08 3.46 1.72
N GLY A 48 33.30 3.48 0.41
CA GLY A 48 33.79 2.32 -0.35
C GLY A 48 32.75 1.20 -0.54
N LEU A 49 31.46 1.49 -0.38
CA LEU A 49 30.38 0.52 -0.61
C LEU A 49 29.99 0.49 -2.09
N SER A 50 29.76 -0.72 -2.61
CA SER A 50 29.24 -0.90 -3.97
C SER A 50 27.75 -0.56 -3.99
N VAL A 51 27.37 0.45 -4.78
CA VAL A 51 25.99 0.91 -4.94
C VAL A 51 25.66 1.16 -6.40
N GLU A 52 24.50 0.66 -6.80
CA GLU A 52 23.92 0.78 -8.13
C GLU A 52 22.53 1.43 -8.02
N ALA A 53 22.28 2.47 -8.81
CA ALA A 53 20.99 3.12 -8.90
C ALA A 53 20.41 2.90 -10.31
N PRO A 54 19.17 2.41 -10.44
CA PRO A 54 18.49 2.33 -11.73
C PRO A 54 18.31 3.74 -12.32
N SER A 55 18.15 3.82 -13.65
CA SER A 55 17.88 5.11 -14.30
C SER A 55 16.58 5.71 -13.76
N ASP A 56 16.58 7.03 -13.58
CA ASP A 56 15.38 7.82 -13.27
C ASP A 56 14.30 7.70 -14.32
N ASP A 57 14.61 7.16 -15.49
CA ASP A 57 13.68 7.00 -16.60
C ASP A 57 12.92 5.67 -16.55
N LEU A 58 13.26 4.75 -15.64
CA LEU A 58 12.62 3.45 -15.55
C LEU A 58 11.30 3.51 -14.76
N SER A 59 10.26 2.87 -15.30
CA SER A 59 9.04 2.53 -14.55
C SER A 59 9.33 1.62 -13.36
N LEU A 60 8.36 1.45 -12.44
CA LEU A 60 8.49 0.48 -11.34
C LEU A 60 8.83 -0.93 -11.86
N THR A 61 8.13 -1.40 -12.90
CA THR A 61 8.41 -2.70 -13.53
C THR A 61 9.81 -2.75 -14.16
N GLY A 62 10.22 -1.66 -14.81
CA GLY A 62 11.55 -1.51 -15.39
C GLY A 62 12.65 -1.55 -14.33
N THR A 63 12.47 -0.83 -13.23
CA THR A 63 13.35 -0.80 -12.06
C THR A 63 13.48 -2.19 -11.43
N ILE A 64 12.36 -2.87 -11.18
CA ILE A 64 12.36 -4.23 -10.62
C ILE A 64 13.14 -5.19 -11.53
N SER A 65 12.85 -5.15 -12.83
CA SER A 65 13.51 -6.00 -13.83
C SER A 65 15.01 -5.68 -13.94
N TRP A 66 15.37 -4.39 -13.88
CA TRP A 66 16.75 -3.93 -13.92
C TRP A 66 17.56 -4.40 -12.71
N ILE A 67 16.99 -4.32 -11.50
CA ILE A 67 17.60 -4.80 -10.26
C ILE A 67 17.74 -6.31 -10.31
N ASN A 68 16.66 -7.04 -10.61
CA ASN A 68 16.65 -8.51 -10.63
C ASN A 68 17.63 -9.10 -11.64
N ALA A 69 17.85 -8.44 -12.77
CA ALA A 69 18.84 -8.87 -13.77
C ALA A 69 20.30 -8.72 -13.29
N ARG A 70 20.56 -7.99 -12.20
CA ARG A 70 21.91 -7.63 -11.72
C ARG A 70 22.19 -8.09 -10.29
N ALA A 71 21.15 -8.44 -9.54
CA ALA A 71 21.24 -8.73 -8.13
C ALA A 71 21.48 -10.21 -7.84
N SER A 72 22.08 -10.46 -6.68
CA SER A 72 22.20 -11.76 -6.04
C SER A 72 21.51 -11.74 -4.68
N ARG A 73 21.29 -12.91 -4.07
CA ARG A 73 20.69 -13.01 -2.73
C ARG A 73 21.55 -12.43 -1.59
N ARG A 74 22.78 -12.02 -1.87
CA ARG A 74 23.69 -11.37 -0.91
C ARG A 74 23.63 -9.85 -0.97
N ASP A 75 22.87 -9.29 -1.92
CA ASP A 75 22.70 -7.86 -2.12
C ASP A 75 21.45 -7.37 -1.36
N VAL A 76 21.26 -6.06 -1.26
CA VAL A 76 20.05 -5.46 -0.69
C VAL A 76 19.49 -4.41 -1.64
N ALA A 77 18.18 -4.20 -1.61
CA ALA A 77 17.51 -3.20 -2.43
C ALA A 77 16.60 -2.29 -1.60
N LEU A 78 16.71 -0.99 -1.77
CA LEU A 78 15.87 0.00 -1.12
C LEU A 78 15.24 0.92 -2.17
N GLU A 79 13.94 1.17 -2.05
CA GLU A 79 13.27 2.26 -2.76
C GLU A 79 12.82 3.32 -1.75
N ILE A 80 13.16 4.58 -2.00
CA ILE A 80 12.75 5.70 -1.14
C ILE A 80 11.55 6.45 -1.75
N HIS A 81 10.54 6.72 -0.92
CA HIS A 81 9.30 7.41 -1.26
C HIS A 81 9.02 8.57 -0.30
N GLY A 82 8.09 9.45 -0.68
CA GLY A 82 7.61 10.55 0.12
C GLY A 82 6.09 10.47 0.31
N ASN A 83 5.65 10.23 1.54
CA ASN A 83 4.27 9.98 1.85
C ASN A 83 3.40 11.26 1.71
N ALA A 84 2.09 11.09 1.62
CA ALA A 84 1.14 12.19 1.69
C ALA A 84 -0.20 11.74 2.29
N ALA A 85 -0.79 12.64 3.06
CA ALA A 85 -2.13 12.47 3.61
C ALA A 85 -2.94 13.77 3.49
N ALA A 86 -4.26 13.62 3.42
CA ALA A 86 -5.22 14.73 3.44
C ALA A 86 -5.10 15.55 4.75
N ASP A 87 -4.93 14.87 5.89
CA ASP A 87 -4.54 15.52 7.13
C ASP A 87 -3.07 15.92 7.08
N ARG A 88 -2.84 17.21 6.86
CA ARG A 88 -1.49 17.81 6.76
C ARG A 88 -0.73 17.80 8.10
N SER A 89 -1.34 17.36 9.19
CA SER A 89 -0.66 17.12 10.47
C SER A 89 0.05 15.77 10.52
N ALA A 90 -0.31 14.82 9.65
CA ALA A 90 0.38 13.53 9.54
C ALA A 90 1.85 13.74 9.22
N ASN A 91 2.74 13.11 9.99
CA ASN A 91 4.18 13.28 9.88
C ASN A 91 4.93 12.02 10.29
N GLY A 92 6.22 11.99 9.95
CA GLY A 92 7.18 10.97 10.35
C GLY A 92 7.58 10.01 9.24
N THR A 93 8.48 9.10 9.58
CA THR A 93 9.05 8.08 8.68
C THR A 93 8.49 6.70 8.99
N GLU A 94 8.22 5.92 7.95
CA GLU A 94 7.82 4.51 8.02
C GLU A 94 8.54 3.69 6.94
N ASP A 95 8.67 2.40 7.20
CA ASP A 95 9.29 1.45 6.27
C ASP A 95 8.32 0.30 6.01
N PHE A 96 8.33 -0.25 4.80
CA PHE A 96 7.51 -1.37 4.41
C PHE A 96 8.34 -2.60 4.03
N TYR A 97 7.92 -3.74 4.56
CA TYR A 97 8.53 -5.04 4.32
C TYR A 97 7.53 -6.08 3.84
N ILE A 98 7.99 -7.12 3.16
CA ILE A 98 7.12 -8.25 2.75
C ILE A 98 6.42 -8.90 3.96
N ALA A 99 5.08 -8.92 3.96
CA ALA A 99 4.29 -9.45 5.06
C ALA A 99 4.71 -10.88 5.48
N GLY A 100 4.78 -11.12 6.79
CA GLY A 100 5.21 -12.40 7.37
C GLY A 100 6.72 -12.59 7.51
N ASN A 101 7.55 -11.62 7.10
CA ASN A 101 9.01 -11.72 7.17
C ASN A 101 9.60 -10.89 8.33
N GLN A 102 9.78 -11.53 9.49
CA GLN A 102 10.29 -10.84 10.71
C GLN A 102 11.72 -10.33 10.57
N GLU A 103 12.55 -11.00 9.77
CA GLU A 103 13.92 -10.55 9.57
C GLU A 103 13.95 -9.27 8.71
N ARG A 104 13.07 -9.13 7.71
CA ARG A 104 12.90 -7.86 6.97
C ARG A 104 12.28 -6.77 7.84
N LYS A 105 11.35 -7.10 8.73
CA LYS A 105 10.84 -6.14 9.73
C LYS A 105 11.99 -5.52 10.54
N ARG A 106 12.90 -6.35 11.06
CA ARG A 106 14.09 -5.89 11.79
C ARG A 106 14.99 -4.99 10.93
N HIS A 107 15.14 -5.30 9.65
CA HIS A 107 15.91 -4.46 8.72
C HIS A 107 15.26 -3.09 8.48
N GLY A 108 13.93 -3.03 8.36
CA GLY A 108 13.19 -1.77 8.30
C GLY A 108 13.32 -0.94 9.58
N GLU A 109 13.20 -1.57 10.75
CA GLU A 109 13.41 -0.91 12.04
C GLU A 109 14.85 -0.36 12.19
N LEU A 110 15.85 -1.10 11.68
CA LEU A 110 17.25 -0.68 11.65
C LEU A 110 17.47 0.56 10.75
N LEU A 111 16.84 0.60 9.58
CA LEU A 111 16.88 1.77 8.68
C LEU A 111 16.25 3.00 9.34
N ILE A 112 15.04 2.85 9.89
CA ILE A 112 14.34 3.93 10.61
C ILE A 112 15.19 4.44 11.77
N ALA A 113 15.71 3.55 12.63
CA ALA A 113 16.52 3.95 13.76
C ALA A 113 17.81 4.68 13.32
N SER A 114 18.40 4.29 12.20
CA SER A 114 19.60 4.95 11.66
C SER A 114 19.31 6.32 11.08
N LEU A 115 18.16 6.49 10.41
CA LEU A 115 17.68 7.79 9.95
C LEU A 115 17.39 8.73 11.13
N LEU A 116 16.66 8.26 12.14
CA LEU A 116 16.27 9.06 13.31
C LEU A 116 17.46 9.48 14.19
N ARG A 117 18.58 8.73 14.19
CA ARG A 117 19.82 9.18 14.83
C ARG A 117 20.39 10.46 14.21
N ARG A 118 20.11 10.71 12.92
CA ARG A 118 20.55 11.91 12.20
C ARG A 118 19.47 12.99 12.16
N VAL A 119 18.20 12.58 12.09
CA VAL A 119 17.04 13.47 12.00
C VAL A 119 16.04 13.15 13.12
N PRO A 120 16.37 13.44 14.39
CA PRO A 120 15.54 13.09 15.54
C PRO A 120 14.19 13.82 15.59
N GLU A 121 14.00 14.87 14.79
CA GLU A 121 12.76 15.62 14.67
C GLU A 121 11.66 14.84 13.93
N LEU A 122 12.02 13.83 13.13
CA LEU A 122 11.04 12.98 12.48
C LEU A 122 10.36 12.06 13.50
N ARG A 123 9.04 11.96 13.40
CA ARG A 123 8.28 10.98 14.17
C ARG A 123 8.58 9.56 13.67
N ASN A 124 8.85 8.64 14.59
CA ASN A 124 8.93 7.21 14.27
C ASN A 124 7.53 6.63 14.08
N ARG A 125 7.25 6.04 12.91
CA ARG A 125 5.97 5.35 12.62
C ARG A 125 6.13 3.84 12.45
N GLY A 126 7.35 3.33 12.62
CA GLY A 126 7.70 1.91 12.62
C GLY A 126 7.77 1.27 11.24
N ALA A 127 8.29 0.03 11.22
CA ALA A 127 8.26 -0.83 10.06
C ALA A 127 6.91 -1.59 9.99
N LYS A 128 6.29 -1.64 8.83
CA LYS A 128 4.96 -2.21 8.60
C LYS A 128 4.99 -3.27 7.50
N PRO A 129 4.14 -4.31 7.57
CA PRO A 129 4.01 -5.23 6.46
C PRO A 129 3.46 -4.48 5.23
N ASP A 130 3.86 -4.89 4.05
CA ASP A 130 3.45 -4.30 2.76
C ASP A 130 1.93 -4.34 2.54
N THR A 131 1.25 -5.28 3.20
CA THR A 131 -0.22 -5.36 3.24
C THR A 131 -0.90 -4.22 3.99
N ALA A 132 -0.15 -3.45 4.80
CA ALA A 132 -0.65 -2.26 5.48
C ALA A 132 -0.63 -1.01 4.58
N ALA A 133 0.05 -1.05 3.43
CA ALA A 133 0.00 0.03 2.44
C ALA A 133 -1.41 0.15 1.85
N ALA A 134 -1.79 1.34 1.37
CA ALA A 134 -3.13 1.60 0.82
C ALA A 134 -3.52 0.65 -0.33
N VAL A 135 -2.53 0.20 -1.09
CA VAL A 135 -2.69 -0.75 -2.21
C VAL A 135 -2.76 -2.22 -1.77
N GLY A 136 -2.56 -2.52 -0.48
CA GLY A 136 -2.63 -3.86 0.10
C GLY A 136 -1.49 -4.82 -0.32
N ARG A 137 -0.56 -4.35 -1.15
CA ARG A 137 0.63 -5.08 -1.63
C ARG A 137 1.61 -4.10 -2.27
N LEU A 138 2.89 -4.16 -1.93
CA LEU A 138 3.94 -3.36 -2.58
C LEU A 138 4.82 -4.23 -3.47
N ALA A 139 4.84 -3.94 -4.78
CA ALA A 139 5.61 -4.72 -5.75
C ALA A 139 7.12 -4.71 -5.43
N PHE A 140 7.68 -3.58 -5.02
CA PHE A 140 9.09 -3.48 -4.66
C PHE A 140 9.49 -4.41 -3.50
N CYS A 141 8.58 -4.63 -2.54
CA CYS A 141 8.80 -5.56 -1.42
C CYS A 141 8.65 -7.04 -1.83
N ARG A 142 7.89 -7.35 -2.89
CA ARG A 142 7.53 -8.73 -3.24
C ARG A 142 8.23 -9.30 -4.47
N ASP A 143 8.54 -8.45 -5.43
CA ASP A 143 8.96 -8.86 -6.76
C ASP A 143 10.47 -8.68 -6.98
N ILE A 144 11.16 -8.08 -6.01
CA ILE A 144 12.62 -7.97 -5.99
C ILE A 144 13.24 -9.26 -5.42
N ILE A 145 14.28 -9.78 -6.09
CA ILE A 145 14.99 -11.02 -5.71
C ILE A 145 15.86 -10.87 -4.44
N PRO A 146 16.74 -9.85 -4.31
CA PRO A 146 17.44 -9.61 -3.05
C PRO A 146 16.47 -9.15 -1.94
N PRO A 147 16.87 -9.26 -0.65
CA PRO A 147 16.18 -8.56 0.44
C PRO A 147 15.86 -7.10 0.07
N SER A 148 14.57 -6.75 0.10
CA SER A 148 14.09 -5.43 -0.29
C SER A 148 13.16 -4.78 0.74
N LEU A 149 13.18 -3.45 0.76
CA LEU A 149 12.35 -2.58 1.59
C LEU A 149 11.91 -1.35 0.78
N LEU A 150 10.79 -0.75 1.19
CA LEU A 150 10.34 0.56 0.70
C LEU A 150 10.25 1.52 1.88
N LEU A 151 11.02 2.60 1.85
CA LEU A 151 11.13 3.56 2.95
C LEU A 151 10.42 4.87 2.58
N GLU A 152 9.38 5.21 3.33
CA GLU A 152 8.75 6.51 3.30
C GLU A 152 9.54 7.48 4.19
N LEU A 153 10.26 8.40 3.57
CA LEU A 153 11.20 9.27 4.28
C LEU A 153 10.49 10.22 5.25
N CYS A 154 9.37 10.81 4.82
CA CYS A 154 8.56 11.75 5.58
C CYS A 154 7.23 12.01 4.85
N PHE A 155 6.33 12.81 5.44
CA PHE A 155 5.11 13.26 4.76
C PHE A 155 5.35 14.57 3.99
N LEU A 156 5.38 14.51 2.66
CA LEU A 156 5.55 15.68 1.79
C LEU A 156 4.38 16.67 1.91
N SER A 157 3.18 16.21 2.27
CA SER A 157 2.03 17.09 2.52
C SER A 157 2.14 17.88 3.84
N ASN A 158 3.01 17.46 4.75
CA ASN A 158 3.31 18.14 6.01
C ASN A 158 4.43 19.19 5.83
N PRO A 159 4.16 20.48 6.10
CA PRO A 159 5.14 21.54 5.87
C PRO A 159 6.43 21.43 6.70
N SER A 160 6.38 20.83 7.89
CA SER A 160 7.54 20.67 8.77
C SER A 160 8.45 19.55 8.28
N ASP A 161 7.87 18.41 7.92
CA ASP A 161 8.58 17.27 7.34
C ASP A 161 9.25 17.65 6.02
N LEU A 162 8.51 18.30 5.11
CA LEU A 162 9.07 18.77 3.84
C LEU A 162 10.23 19.75 4.06
N ARG A 163 10.10 20.68 5.02
CA ARG A 163 11.18 21.59 5.39
C ARG A 163 12.39 20.85 5.93
N LEU A 164 12.20 19.85 6.80
CA LEU A 164 13.28 19.03 7.31
C LEU A 164 14.01 18.31 6.17
N LEU A 165 13.27 17.67 5.26
CA LEU A 165 13.86 16.99 4.10
C LEU A 165 14.69 17.95 3.25
N GLN A 166 14.17 19.14 2.95
CA GLN A 166 14.84 20.11 2.07
C GLN A 166 16.05 20.78 2.72
N THR A 167 15.98 21.07 4.03
CA THR A 167 17.05 21.81 4.75
C THR A 167 18.11 20.89 5.35
N ARG A 168 17.75 19.64 5.69
CA ARG A 168 18.62 18.64 6.31
C ARG A 168 18.84 17.41 5.43
N ARG A 169 18.68 17.51 4.10
CA ARG A 169 18.80 16.37 3.16
C ARG A 169 20.09 15.56 3.31
N ARG A 170 21.20 16.22 3.67
CA ARG A 170 22.48 15.55 3.94
C ARG A 170 22.42 14.64 5.17
N ASP A 171 21.70 15.04 6.21
CA ASP A 171 21.50 14.22 7.41
C ASP A 171 20.62 13.00 7.11
N PHE A 172 19.58 13.17 6.27
CA PHE A 172 18.82 12.03 5.72
C PHE A 172 19.76 11.06 4.99
N ALA A 173 20.58 11.59 4.08
CA ALA A 173 21.49 10.77 3.28
C ALA A 173 22.47 9.96 4.14
N ILE A 174 23.06 10.59 5.15
CA ILE A 174 23.97 9.93 6.10
C ILE A 174 23.23 8.88 6.94
N GLY A 175 22.01 9.18 7.41
CA GLY A 175 21.22 8.25 8.22
C GLY A 175 20.79 7.00 7.45
N ILE A 176 20.36 7.19 6.19
CA ILE A 176 20.02 6.09 5.29
C ILE A 176 21.29 5.27 4.95
N ALA A 177 22.42 5.93 4.66
CA ALA A 177 23.69 5.23 4.39
C ALA A 177 24.20 4.44 5.61
N ASP A 178 24.06 4.97 6.83
CA ASP A 178 24.36 4.26 8.07
C ASP A 178 23.54 2.97 8.19
N GLY A 179 22.22 3.05 7.92
CA GLY A 179 21.33 1.89 7.99
C GLY A 179 21.58 0.87 6.88
N LEU A 180 21.77 1.31 5.63
CA LEU A 180 22.08 0.45 4.48
C LEU A 180 23.40 -0.31 4.67
N GLN A 181 24.42 0.33 5.23
CA GLN A 181 25.70 -0.32 5.52
C GLN A 181 25.54 -1.44 6.56
N LEU A 182 24.76 -1.20 7.62
CA LEU A 182 24.49 -2.21 8.65
C LEU A 182 23.65 -3.36 8.08
N TRP A 183 22.63 -3.03 7.28
CA TRP A 183 21.78 -4.03 6.63
C TRP A 183 22.55 -4.91 5.64
N LEU A 184 23.37 -4.31 4.78
CA LEU A 184 24.21 -5.05 3.83
C LEU A 184 25.16 -6.02 4.55
N ARG A 185 25.76 -5.61 5.67
CA ARG A 185 26.65 -6.47 6.47
C ARG A 185 25.92 -7.68 7.02
N ASP A 186 24.72 -7.47 7.56
CA ASP A 186 23.87 -8.51 8.12
C ASP A 186 23.45 -9.54 7.05
N VAL A 187 23.09 -9.09 5.84
CA VAL A 187 22.71 -9.97 4.72
C VAL A 187 23.93 -10.68 4.08
N SER A 188 25.07 -9.99 3.97
CA SER A 188 26.24 -10.52 3.26
C SER A 188 27.15 -11.40 4.12
N GLY A 189 27.00 -11.38 5.45
CA GLY A 189 27.75 -12.19 6.39
C GLY A 189 29.23 -11.80 6.54
N VAL A 190 29.60 -10.55 6.21
CA VAL A 190 31.00 -10.07 6.29
C VAL A 190 31.25 -9.35 7.62
N THR A 191 32.06 -9.95 8.49
CA THR A 191 32.61 -9.32 9.72
C THR A 191 33.70 -8.31 9.35
N PRO A 192 33.78 -7.11 9.97
CA PRO A 192 34.74 -6.09 9.57
C PRO A 192 36.20 -6.52 9.83
N THR A 193 37.01 -6.55 8.78
CA THR A 193 38.46 -6.37 8.90
C THR A 193 38.72 -4.92 9.34
N PRO A 194 39.57 -4.67 10.36
CA PRO A 194 39.82 -3.30 10.82
C PRO A 194 40.37 -2.45 9.68
N THR A 195 39.76 -1.27 9.50
CA THR A 195 40.23 -0.23 8.59
C THR A 195 41.64 0.20 9.00
N PRO A 196 42.65 0.19 8.10
CA PRO A 196 43.95 0.75 8.43
C PRO A 196 43.80 2.26 8.71
N THR A 197 44.38 2.68 9.84
CA THR A 197 44.43 4.07 10.29
C THR A 197 44.99 4.99 9.20
N PRO A 198 44.32 6.11 8.86
CA PRO A 198 44.87 7.05 7.88
C PRO A 198 46.16 7.68 8.43
N ILE A 199 47.25 7.57 7.67
CA ILE A 199 48.48 8.32 7.89
C ILE A 199 48.21 9.81 7.56
N PRO A 200 48.64 10.76 8.41
CA PRO A 200 48.43 12.19 8.14
C PRO A 200 49.14 12.60 6.84
N THR A 201 48.38 13.19 5.92
CA THR A 201 48.90 13.76 4.67
C THR A 201 49.39 15.20 4.94
N PRO A 202 50.60 15.61 4.49
CA PRO A 202 51.08 16.97 4.65
C PRO A 202 50.33 17.98 3.77
N SER A 203 50.34 19.23 4.24
CA SER A 203 49.69 20.45 3.74
C SER A 203 49.84 20.71 2.23
N PRO A 204 48.83 21.31 1.55
CA PRO A 204 48.83 21.46 0.09
C PRO A 204 49.81 22.52 -0.42
N THR A 205 50.53 22.17 -1.49
CA THR A 205 51.23 23.10 -2.39
C THR A 205 50.25 23.56 -3.49
N PRO A 206 50.28 24.83 -3.96
CA PRO A 206 49.37 25.30 -5.00
C PRO A 206 49.64 24.62 -6.36
N GLY A 207 48.61 23.99 -6.94
CA GLY A 207 48.62 23.47 -8.31
C GLY A 207 47.98 24.46 -9.31
N PRO A 208 48.32 24.38 -10.62
CA PRO A 208 48.04 25.42 -11.61
C PRO A 208 46.58 25.49 -12.07
N THR A 209 46.25 26.66 -12.63
CA THR A 209 44.97 27.15 -13.15
C THR A 209 44.24 26.18 -14.11
N PRO A 210 42.89 26.04 -14.04
CA PRO A 210 42.13 25.16 -14.91
C PRO A 210 41.95 25.70 -16.35
N THR A 211 42.08 24.80 -17.31
CA THR A 211 41.77 24.97 -18.74
C THR A 211 40.23 24.98 -18.96
N PRO A 212 39.69 25.80 -19.89
CA PRO A 212 38.24 25.91 -20.09
C PRO A 212 37.60 24.64 -20.65
N THR A 213 36.43 24.29 -20.10
CA THR A 213 35.58 23.16 -20.48
C THR A 213 34.74 23.50 -21.73
N PRO A 214 34.56 22.58 -22.70
CA PRO A 214 33.74 22.85 -23.89
C PRO A 214 32.23 22.94 -23.57
N ARG A 215 31.56 23.80 -24.34
CA ARG A 215 30.13 24.17 -24.25
C ARG A 215 29.20 22.96 -24.48
N PRO A 216 28.08 22.82 -23.74
CA PRO A 216 27.11 21.76 -23.95
C PRO A 216 26.34 21.90 -25.27
N THR A 217 26.18 20.77 -25.96
CA THR A 217 25.38 20.57 -27.17
C THR A 217 23.87 20.75 -26.87
N PRO A 218 23.06 21.33 -27.78
CA PRO A 218 21.63 21.55 -27.52
C PRO A 218 20.85 20.23 -27.43
N THR A 219 20.03 20.12 -26.39
CA THR A 219 19.08 19.02 -26.16
C THR A 219 17.93 19.06 -27.19
N PRO A 220 17.52 17.91 -27.78
CA PRO A 220 16.34 17.84 -28.65
C PRO A 220 15.08 18.32 -27.91
N GLY A 221 14.18 19.00 -28.64
CA GLY A 221 12.92 19.52 -28.08
C GLY A 221 11.96 18.42 -27.59
N PRO A 222 10.98 18.78 -26.72
CA PRO A 222 10.11 17.82 -26.05
C PRO A 222 9.21 17.08 -27.05
N THR A 223 9.38 15.77 -27.14
CA THR A 223 8.46 14.83 -27.79
C THR A 223 7.14 14.81 -27.02
N ILE A 224 6.01 15.03 -27.70
CA ILE A 224 4.68 14.89 -27.08
C ILE A 224 4.52 13.45 -26.60
N PRO A 225 4.14 13.21 -25.34
CA PRO A 225 4.05 11.85 -24.86
C PRO A 225 3.02 11.02 -25.61
N ILE A 226 3.25 9.71 -25.76
CA ILE A 226 2.25 8.81 -26.34
C ILE A 226 1.84 7.83 -25.25
N PHE A 227 0.63 8.01 -24.72
CA PHE A 227 0.05 7.05 -23.79
C PHE A 227 -0.64 5.95 -24.54
N SER A 228 -0.55 4.74 -24.00
CA SER A 228 -1.29 3.63 -24.58
C SER A 228 -2.78 3.85 -24.31
N GLU A 229 -3.51 4.07 -25.39
CA GLU A 229 -4.97 4.07 -25.36
C GLU A 229 -5.47 2.65 -25.07
N VAL A 230 -6.50 2.60 -24.24
CA VAL A 230 -7.21 1.38 -23.83
C VAL A 230 -8.70 1.64 -23.93
N ASN A 231 -9.47 0.57 -24.12
CA ASN A 231 -10.90 0.68 -24.24
C ASN A 231 -11.50 1.08 -22.89
N ILE A 232 -12.63 1.78 -22.93
CA ILE A 232 -13.47 1.99 -21.75
C ILE A 232 -14.76 1.21 -21.98
N SER A 233 -15.19 0.48 -20.97
CA SER A 233 -16.54 -0.10 -20.90
C SER A 233 -17.30 0.62 -19.79
N LEU A 234 -18.33 1.39 -20.12
CA LEU A 234 -19.22 2.00 -19.14
C LEU A 234 -20.49 1.17 -19.03
N ASN A 235 -20.74 0.58 -17.86
CA ASN A 235 -21.91 -0.26 -17.59
C ASN A 235 -22.11 -1.38 -18.64
N GLY A 236 -21.00 -2.01 -19.06
CA GLY A 236 -21.00 -3.10 -20.05
C GLY A 236 -21.13 -2.65 -21.50
N ARG A 237 -21.18 -1.34 -21.77
CA ARG A 237 -21.19 -0.78 -23.12
C ARG A 237 -19.86 -0.12 -23.43
N VAL A 238 -19.38 -0.32 -24.65
CA VAL A 238 -18.16 0.36 -25.12
C VAL A 238 -18.41 1.88 -25.10
N TYR A 239 -17.57 2.60 -24.36
CA TYR A 239 -17.58 4.06 -24.36
C TYR A 239 -16.77 4.56 -25.57
N PRO A 240 -17.23 5.62 -26.26
CA PRO A 240 -16.63 6.07 -27.51
C PRO A 240 -15.20 6.61 -27.35
N GLU A 241 -14.89 7.24 -26.22
CA GLU A 241 -13.53 7.70 -25.93
C GLU A 241 -12.63 6.59 -25.37
N LYS A 242 -11.32 6.84 -25.39
CA LYS A 242 -10.30 5.94 -24.87
C LYS A 242 -9.81 6.41 -23.52
N ALA A 243 -9.58 5.46 -22.63
CA ALA A 243 -8.75 5.69 -21.44
C ALA A 243 -7.28 5.60 -21.85
N ILE A 244 -6.40 6.08 -20.99
CA ILE A 244 -4.96 5.99 -21.17
C ILE A 244 -4.34 5.25 -19.98
N ILE A 245 -3.29 4.48 -20.24
CA ILE A 245 -2.49 3.88 -19.15
C ILE A 245 -1.30 4.77 -18.86
N VAL A 246 -1.15 5.14 -17.60
CA VAL A 246 -0.03 5.93 -17.06
C VAL A 246 0.39 5.28 -15.75
N THR A 247 1.67 4.90 -15.61
CA THR A 247 2.22 4.22 -14.42
C THR A 247 1.51 2.92 -14.02
N GLY A 248 1.04 2.17 -15.02
CA GLY A 248 0.23 0.98 -14.81
C GLY A 248 -1.20 1.27 -14.31
N ASN A 249 -1.57 2.53 -14.13
CA ASN A 249 -2.89 2.95 -13.73
C ASN A 249 -3.70 3.41 -14.94
N ALA A 250 -4.98 3.03 -14.94
CA ALA A 250 -5.95 3.55 -15.89
C ALA A 250 -6.32 5.00 -15.55
N TYR A 251 -6.34 5.86 -16.56
CA TYR A 251 -6.84 7.22 -16.49
C TYR A 251 -7.96 7.39 -17.51
N VAL A 252 -9.09 7.94 -17.08
CA VAL A 252 -10.29 8.09 -17.90
C VAL A 252 -10.55 9.56 -18.19
N PRO A 253 -11.13 9.89 -19.36
CA PRO A 253 -11.44 11.28 -19.74
C PRO A 253 -12.29 11.99 -18.68
N ILE A 254 -12.03 13.28 -18.43
CA ILE A 254 -12.74 14.06 -17.41
C ILE A 254 -14.22 14.24 -17.75
N ASP A 255 -14.58 14.31 -19.03
CA ASP A 255 -15.96 14.35 -19.51
C ASP A 255 -16.72 13.08 -19.13
N LEU A 256 -16.06 11.91 -19.15
CA LEU A 256 -16.65 10.69 -18.61
C LEU A 256 -16.93 10.88 -17.12
N VAL A 257 -15.96 11.37 -16.34
CA VAL A 257 -16.15 11.63 -14.90
C VAL A 257 -17.29 12.61 -14.63
N ASP A 258 -17.36 13.70 -15.37
CA ASP A 258 -18.42 14.71 -15.28
C ASP A 258 -19.78 14.11 -15.65
N SER A 259 -19.83 13.21 -16.65
CA SER A 259 -21.05 12.50 -17.04
C SER A 259 -21.57 11.54 -15.96
N LEU A 260 -20.70 11.11 -15.04
CA LEU A 260 -21.08 10.34 -13.86
C LEU A 260 -21.60 11.22 -12.70
N GLY A 261 -21.59 12.55 -12.86
CA GLY A 261 -21.99 13.51 -11.83
C GLY A 261 -20.96 13.71 -10.72
N ILE A 262 -19.70 13.35 -10.98
CA ILE A 262 -18.60 13.43 -10.00
C ILE A 262 -17.87 14.77 -10.15
N ASP A 263 -18.04 15.67 -9.17
CA ASP A 263 -17.34 16.95 -9.16
C ASP A 263 -15.94 16.80 -8.56
N LEU A 264 -14.93 16.70 -9.42
CA LEU A 264 -13.54 16.70 -8.99
C LEU A 264 -12.96 18.11 -8.83
N SER A 265 -13.66 19.21 -9.11
CA SER A 265 -13.05 20.56 -9.15
C SER A 265 -12.32 20.95 -7.87
N GLN A 266 -12.78 20.46 -6.70
CA GLN A 266 -12.19 20.72 -5.38
C GLN A 266 -11.42 19.54 -4.78
N ASP A 267 -11.43 18.36 -5.41
CA ASP A 267 -10.77 17.16 -4.86
C ASP A 267 -9.35 16.96 -5.40
N PHE A 268 -8.38 17.58 -4.74
CA PHE A 268 -6.98 17.49 -5.13
C PHE A 268 -6.33 16.10 -4.90
N ASN A 269 -7.03 15.14 -4.27
CA ASN A 269 -6.49 13.81 -4.04
C ASN A 269 -6.59 12.92 -5.30
N ILE A 270 -7.57 13.19 -6.16
CA ILE A 270 -7.75 12.46 -7.42
C ILE A 270 -6.79 13.05 -8.47
N ARG A 271 -5.73 12.29 -8.74
CA ARG A 271 -4.69 12.65 -9.71
C ARG A 271 -5.31 12.91 -11.08
N ARG A 272 -4.91 14.03 -11.69
CA ARG A 272 -5.35 14.47 -13.00
C ARG A 272 -4.15 14.85 -13.86
N LEU A 273 -4.28 14.62 -15.16
CA LEU A 273 -3.26 15.01 -16.13
C LEU A 273 -3.93 15.48 -17.42
N ARG A 274 -3.23 16.30 -18.19
CA ARG A 274 -3.70 16.75 -19.50
C ARG A 274 -2.95 16.01 -20.60
N TYR A 275 -3.68 15.42 -21.54
CA TYR A 275 -3.14 14.69 -22.67
C TYR A 275 -3.93 14.97 -23.94
N ARG A 276 -3.23 15.34 -25.04
CA ARG A 276 -3.86 15.69 -26.34
C ARG A 276 -5.06 16.64 -26.20
N ASN A 277 -4.91 17.65 -25.35
CA ASN A 277 -5.94 18.66 -25.04
C ASN A 277 -7.16 18.14 -24.23
N ILE A 278 -7.17 16.87 -23.82
CA ILE A 278 -8.17 16.26 -22.93
C ILE A 278 -7.58 16.18 -21.51
N VAL A 279 -8.39 16.44 -20.48
CA VAL A 279 -7.99 16.17 -19.09
C VAL A 279 -8.44 14.76 -18.74
N TYR A 280 -7.58 14.00 -18.10
CA TYR A 280 -7.87 12.65 -17.62
C TYR A 280 -7.71 12.60 -16.11
N ALA A 281 -8.55 11.81 -15.44
CA ALA A 281 -8.47 11.52 -14.01
C ALA A 281 -8.12 10.04 -13.78
N ILE A 282 -7.38 9.75 -12.72
CA ILE A 282 -7.04 8.36 -12.38
C ILE A 282 -8.31 7.58 -12.06
N ALA A 283 -8.58 6.52 -12.84
CA ALA A 283 -9.84 5.78 -12.77
C ALA A 283 -10.03 5.12 -11.39
N ILE A 284 -8.98 4.54 -10.81
CA ILE A 284 -9.07 3.86 -9.50
C ILE A 284 -9.54 4.79 -8.38
N GLY A 285 -9.25 6.09 -8.48
CA GLY A 285 -9.68 7.09 -7.50
C GLY A 285 -11.19 7.36 -7.53
N LEU A 286 -11.86 7.08 -8.65
CA LEU A 286 -13.32 7.22 -8.77
C LEU A 286 -14.09 6.28 -7.85
N ARG A 287 -13.43 5.25 -7.30
CA ARG A 287 -14.01 4.38 -6.28
C ARG A 287 -14.52 5.16 -5.08
N ASP A 288 -13.88 6.26 -4.71
CA ASP A 288 -14.31 7.09 -3.57
C ASP A 288 -15.69 7.74 -3.81
N TYR A 289 -16.10 7.82 -5.08
CA TYR A 289 -17.37 8.38 -5.51
C TYR A 289 -18.42 7.31 -5.84
N GLY A 290 -18.23 6.10 -5.31
CA GLY A 290 -19.15 4.99 -5.54
C GLY A 290 -19.14 4.52 -6.99
N VAL A 291 -17.97 4.52 -7.63
CA VAL A 291 -17.76 3.94 -8.97
C VAL A 291 -16.97 2.65 -8.83
N SER A 292 -17.39 1.59 -9.52
CA SER A 292 -16.57 0.38 -9.64
C SER A 292 -15.62 0.53 -10.82
N VAL A 293 -14.36 0.18 -10.60
CA VAL A 293 -13.30 0.28 -11.61
C VAL A 293 -12.52 -1.00 -11.66
N ASN A 294 -12.59 -1.71 -12.78
CA ASN A 294 -11.92 -2.98 -13.01
C ASN A 294 -11.10 -2.95 -14.30
N TRP A 295 -10.17 -3.90 -14.44
CA TRP A 295 -9.30 -4.04 -15.59
C TRP A 295 -9.48 -5.40 -16.24
N GLU A 296 -9.89 -5.42 -17.52
CA GLU A 296 -9.92 -6.63 -18.34
C GLU A 296 -8.63 -6.68 -19.20
N PRO A 297 -7.65 -7.53 -18.82
CA PRO A 297 -6.36 -7.57 -19.49
C PRO A 297 -6.41 -8.11 -20.93
N ARG A 298 -7.37 -8.98 -21.26
CA ARG A 298 -7.44 -9.62 -22.60
C ARG A 298 -7.85 -8.62 -23.67
N THR A 299 -8.83 -7.78 -23.38
CA THR A 299 -9.34 -6.76 -24.31
C THR A 299 -8.73 -5.39 -24.08
N ARG A 300 -7.86 -5.27 -23.06
CA ARG A 300 -7.26 -4.02 -22.61
C ARG A 300 -8.34 -2.97 -22.36
N THR A 301 -9.26 -3.28 -21.46
CA THR A 301 -10.44 -2.46 -21.19
C THR A 301 -10.47 -2.05 -19.72
N VAL A 302 -10.66 -0.75 -19.48
CA VAL A 302 -11.03 -0.20 -18.18
C VAL A 302 -12.54 -0.31 -18.08
N GLU A 303 -13.02 -1.14 -17.16
CA GLU A 303 -14.44 -1.30 -16.89
C GLU A 303 -14.85 -0.31 -15.80
N ILE A 304 -15.76 0.58 -16.14
CA ILE A 304 -16.40 1.52 -15.24
C ILE A 304 -17.85 1.09 -15.08
N LYS A 305 -18.28 0.90 -13.83
CA LYS A 305 -19.68 0.61 -13.52
C LYS A 305 -20.19 1.60 -12.49
N THR A 306 -21.37 2.12 -12.78
CA THR A 306 -22.14 3.07 -11.95
C THR A 306 -23.57 2.60 -11.72
N ILE A 307 -24.03 1.61 -12.48
CA ILE A 307 -25.28 0.92 -12.25
C ILE A 307 -24.97 -0.34 -11.47
N PHE A 308 -25.38 -0.35 -10.21
CA PHE A 308 -25.16 -1.45 -9.30
C PHE A 308 -26.47 -2.18 -9.06
N SER A 309 -26.38 -3.50 -8.90
CA SER A 309 -27.49 -4.32 -8.41
C SER A 309 -27.81 -4.06 -6.93
N VAL A 310 -27.01 -3.23 -6.25
CA VAL A 310 -27.09 -2.94 -4.81
C VAL A 310 -27.05 -1.42 -4.59
N CYS A 311 -27.91 -0.87 -3.74
CA CYS A 311 -27.87 0.55 -3.40
C CYS A 311 -26.59 0.88 -2.61
N PRO A 312 -25.79 1.89 -3.01
CA PRO A 312 -24.55 2.24 -2.32
C PRO A 312 -24.70 2.53 -0.82
N GLY A 313 -25.84 3.13 -0.42
CA GLY A 313 -26.17 3.39 0.99
C GLY A 313 -26.55 2.15 1.82
N GLN A 314 -26.51 0.95 1.22
CA GLN A 314 -26.70 -0.34 1.90
C GLN A 314 -25.38 -1.13 2.05
N LEU A 315 -24.31 -0.72 1.37
CA LEU A 315 -23.01 -1.42 1.39
C LEU A 315 -22.35 -1.42 2.76
N ASP A 316 -22.60 -0.38 3.55
CA ASP A 316 -22.00 -0.17 4.84
C ASP A 316 -22.94 -0.52 6.00
N GLN A 317 -24.18 -0.97 5.73
CA GLN A 317 -25.11 -1.36 6.77
C GLN A 317 -24.78 -2.76 7.29
N ILE A 318 -24.41 -2.85 8.57
CA ILE A 318 -24.06 -4.14 9.21
C ILE A 318 -25.25 -5.10 9.18
N MET A 319 -26.46 -4.59 9.39
CA MET A 319 -27.69 -5.35 9.29
C MET A 319 -28.23 -5.32 7.87
N GLY A 320 -28.56 -6.48 7.32
CA GLY A 320 -29.02 -6.62 5.95
C GLY A 320 -28.72 -7.99 5.37
N GLN A 321 -29.04 -8.17 4.09
CA GLN A 321 -28.69 -9.37 3.34
C GLN A 321 -27.43 -9.09 2.52
N GLY A 322 -26.51 -10.06 2.51
CA GLY A 322 -25.42 -10.05 1.54
C GLY A 322 -25.95 -10.36 0.14
N ASN A 323 -25.15 -10.04 -0.87
CA ASN A 323 -25.45 -10.15 -2.29
C ASN A 323 -24.66 -11.27 -2.97
N THR A 324 -23.60 -11.79 -2.35
CA THR A 324 -22.75 -12.80 -2.98
C THR A 324 -23.24 -14.23 -2.77
N SER A 325 -22.99 -15.08 -3.76
CA SER A 325 -23.16 -16.52 -3.65
C SER A 325 -21.98 -17.16 -2.93
N GLU A 326 -22.21 -18.38 -2.42
CA GLU A 326 -21.18 -19.19 -1.77
C GLU A 326 -19.97 -19.42 -2.69
N VAL A 327 -20.24 -19.72 -3.96
CA VAL A 327 -19.20 -19.94 -4.98
C VAL A 327 -18.39 -18.67 -5.23
N GLN A 328 -19.03 -17.49 -5.27
CA GLN A 328 -18.34 -16.22 -5.46
C GLN A 328 -17.39 -15.92 -4.29
N MET A 329 -17.84 -16.10 -3.05
CA MET A 329 -16.99 -15.98 -1.85
C MET A 329 -15.85 -17.00 -1.85
N LEU A 330 -16.12 -18.25 -2.21
CA LEU A 330 -15.11 -19.31 -2.27
C LEU A 330 -14.01 -18.99 -3.29
N MET A 331 -14.40 -18.54 -4.48
CA MET A 331 -13.46 -18.12 -5.52
C MET A 331 -12.65 -16.90 -5.10
N PHE A 332 -13.29 -15.94 -4.42
CA PHE A 332 -12.59 -14.78 -3.87
C PHE A 332 -11.55 -15.18 -2.82
N LEU A 333 -11.90 -16.09 -1.90
CA LEU A 333 -10.97 -16.63 -0.92
C LEU A 333 -9.82 -17.37 -1.61
N LYS A 334 -10.12 -18.26 -2.57
CA LYS A 334 -9.11 -19.03 -3.32
C LYS A 334 -8.10 -18.13 -4.03
N ASN A 335 -8.58 -17.10 -4.72
CA ASN A 335 -7.73 -16.16 -5.45
C ASN A 335 -6.81 -15.36 -4.53
N ASN A 336 -7.21 -15.14 -3.28
CA ASN A 336 -6.39 -14.41 -2.30
C ASN A 336 -5.57 -15.33 -1.41
N ASN A 337 -5.97 -16.58 -1.18
CA ASN A 337 -5.27 -17.60 -0.41
C ASN A 337 -5.70 -19.02 -0.83
N GLU A 338 -5.06 -19.58 -1.86
CA GLU A 338 -5.43 -20.89 -2.39
C GLU A 338 -5.31 -22.01 -1.34
N ALA A 339 -4.33 -21.92 -0.44
CA ALA A 339 -4.12 -22.89 0.63
C ALA A 339 -5.24 -22.92 1.68
N ALA A 340 -6.04 -21.85 1.81
CA ALA A 340 -7.15 -21.80 2.75
C ALA A 340 -8.25 -22.83 2.41
N ILE A 341 -8.43 -23.12 1.12
CA ILE A 341 -9.55 -23.96 0.67
C ILE A 341 -9.44 -25.38 1.23
N THR A 342 -8.24 -25.90 1.46
CA THR A 342 -8.03 -27.23 2.04
C THR A 342 -8.63 -27.39 3.44
N THR A 343 -8.69 -26.31 4.22
CA THR A 343 -9.11 -26.35 5.64
C THR A 343 -10.43 -25.62 5.88
N TYR A 344 -10.76 -24.64 5.03
CA TYR A 344 -11.82 -23.67 5.26
C TYR A 344 -12.79 -23.58 4.08
N GLU A 345 -12.95 -24.65 3.30
CA GLU A 345 -13.88 -24.72 2.16
C GLU A 345 -15.31 -24.31 2.53
N GLU A 346 -15.76 -24.67 3.73
CA GLU A 346 -17.12 -24.41 4.24
C GLU A 346 -17.34 -22.97 4.74
N MET A 347 -16.28 -22.13 4.82
CA MET A 347 -16.37 -20.78 5.38
C MET A 347 -17.44 -19.90 4.71
N PRO A 348 -17.45 -19.78 3.37
CA PRO A 348 -18.52 -19.08 2.66
C PRO A 348 -19.92 -19.51 3.08
N ARG A 349 -20.16 -20.82 3.18
CA ARG A 349 -21.47 -21.37 3.56
C ARG A 349 -21.83 -20.95 4.98
N TYR A 350 -20.91 -21.11 5.93
CA TYR A 350 -21.15 -20.71 7.33
C TYR A 350 -21.49 -19.23 7.48
N TYR A 351 -20.76 -18.33 6.81
CA TYR A 351 -21.06 -16.90 6.89
C TYR A 351 -22.44 -16.59 6.33
N ARG A 352 -22.80 -17.17 5.19
CA ARG A 352 -24.12 -16.96 4.57
C ARG A 352 -25.25 -17.46 5.44
N GLU A 353 -25.15 -18.69 5.95
CA GLU A 353 -26.17 -19.27 6.83
C GLU A 353 -26.32 -18.49 8.14
N GLU A 354 -25.24 -18.33 8.89
CA GLU A 354 -25.26 -17.69 10.22
C GLU A 354 -25.66 -16.21 10.10
N GLY A 355 -25.15 -15.49 9.10
CA GLY A 355 -25.52 -14.11 8.82
C GLY A 355 -26.99 -13.96 8.43
N SER A 356 -27.49 -14.83 7.55
CA SER A 356 -28.91 -14.79 7.12
C SER A 356 -29.87 -15.05 8.27
N ILE A 357 -29.53 -15.98 9.18
CA ILE A 357 -30.32 -16.29 10.38
C ILE A 357 -30.41 -15.08 11.31
N GLU A 358 -29.30 -14.39 11.53
CA GLU A 358 -29.25 -13.26 12.47
C GLU A 358 -29.64 -11.91 11.84
N GLY A 359 -29.77 -11.85 10.51
CA GLY A 359 -30.02 -10.64 9.73
C GLY A 359 -28.78 -9.74 9.57
N VAL A 360 -27.59 -10.31 9.77
CA VAL A 360 -26.31 -9.61 9.57
C VAL A 360 -25.86 -9.82 8.13
N ASN A 361 -25.40 -8.76 7.49
CA ASN A 361 -24.89 -8.83 6.13
C ASN A 361 -23.65 -9.73 6.10
N TYR A 362 -23.81 -10.92 5.53
CA TYR A 362 -22.78 -11.94 5.51
C TYR A 362 -21.56 -11.57 4.65
N ASP A 363 -21.70 -10.65 3.68
CA ASP A 363 -20.57 -10.17 2.88
C ASP A 363 -19.66 -9.26 3.71
N ILE A 364 -20.26 -8.43 4.58
CA ILE A 364 -19.52 -7.58 5.53
C ILE A 364 -18.75 -8.49 6.50
N ALA A 365 -19.43 -9.44 7.12
CA ALA A 365 -18.82 -10.35 8.09
C ALA A 365 -17.70 -11.19 7.46
N PHE A 366 -17.92 -11.72 6.26
CA PHE A 366 -16.90 -12.47 5.51
C PHE A 366 -15.69 -11.59 5.14
N SER A 367 -15.94 -10.35 4.69
CA SER A 367 -14.87 -9.40 4.34
C SER A 367 -14.07 -8.96 5.56
N GLN A 368 -14.74 -8.74 6.68
CA GLN A 368 -14.09 -8.45 7.96
C GLN A 368 -13.23 -9.63 8.42
N MET A 369 -13.72 -10.87 8.29
CA MET A 369 -12.90 -12.05 8.58
C MET A 369 -11.63 -12.09 7.71
N CYS A 370 -11.76 -11.77 6.42
CA CYS A 370 -10.61 -11.72 5.52
C CYS A 370 -9.58 -10.67 5.98
N LEU A 371 -10.03 -9.53 6.53
CA LEU A 371 -9.14 -8.53 7.13
C LEU A 371 -8.45 -9.05 8.39
N GLU A 372 -9.25 -9.52 9.36
CA GLU A 372 -8.78 -9.96 10.68
C GLU A 372 -7.78 -11.11 10.62
N THR A 373 -8.02 -12.06 9.71
CA THR A 373 -7.22 -13.29 9.60
C THR A 373 -6.20 -13.24 8.48
N ASN A 374 -6.09 -12.11 7.77
CA ASN A 374 -5.30 -12.00 6.54
C ASN A 374 -5.65 -13.10 5.53
N PHE A 375 -6.94 -13.24 5.23
CA PHE A 375 -7.54 -14.29 4.39
C PHE A 375 -7.23 -15.70 4.92
N LEU A 376 -7.47 -15.94 6.21
CA LEU A 376 -7.27 -17.23 6.90
C LEU A 376 -5.81 -17.72 6.89
N ARG A 377 -4.85 -16.81 6.72
CA ARG A 377 -3.42 -17.11 6.93
C ARG A 377 -3.04 -17.07 8.40
N PHE A 378 -3.75 -16.24 9.15
CA PHE A 378 -3.41 -15.87 10.52
C PHE A 378 -1.99 -15.25 10.58
N GLY A 379 -1.54 -14.87 11.78
CA GLY A 379 -0.25 -14.17 11.96
C GLY A 379 -0.30 -12.98 12.92
N GLY A 380 -1.48 -12.68 13.45
CA GLY A 380 -1.67 -11.82 14.62
C GLY A 380 -1.86 -12.66 15.90
N ASP A 381 -2.57 -12.08 16.87
CA ASP A 381 -2.75 -12.66 18.21
C ASP A 381 -3.66 -13.91 18.25
N VAL A 382 -4.44 -14.15 17.18
CA VAL A 382 -5.31 -15.32 17.05
C VAL A 382 -4.68 -16.39 16.18
N ARG A 383 -4.70 -17.63 16.69
CA ARG A 383 -4.21 -18.84 16.02
C ARG A 383 -5.34 -19.57 15.27
N PRO A 384 -5.02 -20.32 14.20
CA PRO A 384 -6.00 -21.11 13.44
C PRO A 384 -6.87 -22.03 14.29
N ALA A 385 -6.27 -22.68 15.31
CA ALA A 385 -6.94 -23.63 16.19
C ALA A 385 -8.03 -23.01 17.09
N GLN A 386 -8.06 -21.68 17.23
CA GLN A 386 -9.04 -20.99 18.07
C GLN A 386 -10.40 -20.81 17.38
N ASN A 387 -10.48 -20.99 16.05
CA ASN A 387 -11.68 -20.69 15.27
C ASN A 387 -12.23 -19.27 15.52
N ASN A 388 -11.38 -18.30 15.90
CA ASN A 388 -11.79 -16.94 16.25
C ASN A 388 -11.52 -15.98 15.09
N PHE A 389 -12.43 -15.98 14.14
CA PHE A 389 -12.28 -15.26 12.87
C PHE A 389 -12.49 -13.74 12.96
N ALA A 390 -12.75 -13.23 14.17
CA ALA A 390 -13.12 -11.84 14.44
C ALA A 390 -12.22 -11.16 15.48
N GLY A 391 -11.15 -11.82 15.92
CA GLY A 391 -10.25 -11.25 16.95
C GLY A 391 -10.90 -11.09 18.33
N LEU A 392 -11.99 -11.82 18.62
CA LEU A 392 -12.80 -11.61 19.81
C LEU A 392 -11.99 -11.83 21.09
N GLY A 393 -11.80 -10.76 21.86
CA GLY A 393 -11.08 -10.82 23.14
C GLY A 393 -9.58 -11.06 23.02
N ALA A 394 -9.00 -10.96 21.82
CA ALA A 394 -7.56 -10.92 21.67
C ALA A 394 -7.06 -9.54 22.12
N VAL A 395 -6.36 -9.49 23.26
CA VAL A 395 -5.66 -8.31 23.74
C VAL A 395 -4.19 -8.59 23.50
N GLY A 396 -3.54 -7.82 22.63
CA GLY A 396 -2.14 -8.09 22.26
C GLY A 396 -1.25 -8.27 23.49
N GLY A 397 -0.47 -9.36 23.49
CA GLY A 397 0.37 -9.77 24.62
C GLY A 397 -0.24 -10.88 25.49
N ASN A 398 0.16 -12.12 25.23
CA ASN A 398 0.02 -13.33 26.05
C ASN A 398 -1.36 -13.74 26.61
N GLU A 399 -2.43 -12.95 26.47
CA GLU A 399 -3.79 -13.39 26.79
C GLU A 399 -4.42 -14.05 25.56
N GLU A 400 -4.82 -15.32 25.72
CA GLU A 400 -5.44 -16.09 24.63
C GLU A 400 -6.84 -15.52 24.36
N GLY A 401 -7.04 -14.97 23.16
CA GLY A 401 -8.38 -14.57 22.69
C GLY A 401 -9.39 -15.73 22.73
N ALA A 402 -10.67 -15.43 22.55
CA ALA A 402 -11.73 -16.44 22.60
C ALA A 402 -11.43 -17.64 21.69
N THR A 403 -11.84 -18.83 22.12
CA THR A 403 -11.66 -20.09 21.38
C THR A 403 -13.00 -20.77 21.21
N PHE A 404 -13.27 -21.28 20.01
CA PHE A 404 -14.52 -21.92 19.65
C PHE A 404 -14.27 -23.38 19.22
N PRO A 405 -15.18 -24.31 19.58
CA PRO A 405 -14.99 -25.74 19.36
C PRO A 405 -14.89 -26.12 17.88
N ASP A 406 -15.51 -25.34 17.01
CA ASP A 406 -15.51 -25.56 15.57
C ASP A 406 -15.65 -24.24 14.79
N GLN A 407 -15.39 -24.33 13.49
CA GLN A 407 -15.42 -23.20 12.57
C GLN A 407 -16.78 -22.49 12.55
N ARG A 408 -17.89 -23.24 12.56
CA ARG A 408 -19.24 -22.68 12.47
C ARG A 408 -19.60 -21.92 13.74
N THR A 409 -19.24 -22.46 14.91
CA THR A 409 -19.41 -21.78 16.20
C THR A 409 -18.61 -20.48 16.26
N GLY A 410 -17.39 -20.48 15.70
CA GLY A 410 -16.57 -19.28 15.55
C GLY A 410 -17.22 -18.20 14.65
N VAL A 411 -17.76 -18.62 13.50
CA VAL A 411 -18.51 -17.73 12.60
C VAL A 411 -19.77 -17.19 13.29
N ARG A 412 -20.51 -18.02 14.01
CA ARG A 412 -21.67 -17.58 14.80
C ARG A 412 -21.29 -16.51 15.81
N ALA A 413 -20.22 -16.71 16.56
CA ALA A 413 -19.75 -15.73 17.53
C ALA A 413 -19.40 -14.39 16.88
N HIS A 414 -18.76 -14.42 15.70
CA HIS A 414 -18.49 -13.24 14.89
C HIS A 414 -19.79 -12.52 14.49
N ILE A 415 -20.74 -13.25 13.88
CA ILE A 415 -22.03 -12.69 13.46
C ILE A 415 -22.79 -12.07 14.64
N GLN A 416 -22.82 -12.74 15.79
CA GLN A 416 -23.43 -12.19 17.00
C GLN A 416 -22.73 -10.90 17.45
N HIS A 417 -21.41 -10.81 17.34
CA HIS A 417 -20.70 -9.57 17.68
C HIS A 417 -21.06 -8.42 16.75
N LEU A 418 -21.15 -8.66 15.45
CA LEU A 418 -21.62 -7.67 14.49
C LEU A 418 -23.06 -7.25 14.76
N LYS A 419 -23.95 -8.19 15.06
CA LYS A 419 -25.33 -7.87 15.47
C LYS A 419 -25.39 -7.05 16.75
N ALA A 420 -24.44 -7.26 17.67
CA ALA A 420 -24.33 -6.45 18.87
C ALA A 420 -24.10 -4.98 18.52
N TYR A 421 -23.15 -4.69 17.64
CA TYR A 421 -22.88 -3.33 17.16
C TYR A 421 -24.00 -2.76 16.29
N GLY A 422 -24.54 -3.57 15.38
CA GLY A 422 -25.42 -3.11 14.31
C GLY A 422 -26.90 -3.01 14.67
N SER A 423 -27.36 -3.66 15.76
CA SER A 423 -28.78 -3.74 16.08
C SER A 423 -29.07 -3.88 17.57
N THR A 424 -30.28 -3.50 17.98
CA THR A 424 -30.88 -3.79 19.29
C THR A 424 -31.77 -5.04 19.27
N SER A 425 -32.02 -5.64 18.10
CA SER A 425 -32.89 -6.81 17.97
C SER A 425 -32.31 -8.04 18.71
N PRO A 426 -33.13 -8.90 19.31
CA PRO A 426 -32.64 -10.10 20.01
C PRO A 426 -31.90 -11.05 19.05
N LEU A 427 -31.05 -11.90 19.62
CA LEU A 427 -30.44 -13.00 18.87
C LEU A 427 -31.50 -14.03 18.50
N VAL A 428 -31.33 -14.65 17.33
CA VAL A 428 -32.19 -15.76 16.88
C VAL A 428 -31.62 -17.09 17.38
N GLN A 429 -30.30 -17.23 17.40
CA GLN A 429 -29.60 -18.41 17.89
C GLN A 429 -29.08 -18.24 19.32
N GLU A 430 -28.71 -19.37 19.93
CA GLU A 430 -28.05 -19.40 21.24
C GLU A 430 -26.78 -18.54 21.24
N LEU A 431 -26.63 -17.75 22.31
CA LEU A 431 -25.49 -16.87 22.49
C LEU A 431 -24.21 -17.69 22.71
N VAL A 432 -23.25 -17.55 21.79
CA VAL A 432 -21.91 -18.16 21.89
C VAL A 432 -20.80 -17.11 21.97
N ASN A 433 -21.09 -15.85 21.63
CA ASN A 433 -20.13 -14.77 21.73
C ASN A 433 -19.91 -14.34 23.20
N PRO A 434 -18.73 -14.57 23.80
CA PRO A 434 -18.47 -14.25 25.20
C PRO A 434 -18.46 -12.74 25.49
N ARG A 435 -18.32 -11.90 24.45
CA ARG A 435 -18.24 -10.44 24.57
C ARG A 435 -19.53 -9.72 24.23
N PHE A 436 -20.60 -10.45 23.89
CA PHE A 436 -21.84 -9.86 23.41
C PHE A 436 -22.44 -8.81 24.37
N HIS A 437 -22.42 -9.11 25.67
CA HIS A 437 -22.98 -8.24 26.72
C HIS A 437 -22.15 -6.97 26.99
N PHE A 438 -20.89 -6.91 26.55
CA PHE A 438 -20.04 -5.73 26.75
C PHE A 438 -20.25 -4.64 25.69
N VAL A 439 -20.93 -4.97 24.59
CA VAL A 439 -21.20 -4.02 23.52
C VAL A 439 -22.52 -3.30 23.81
N GLN A 440 -22.48 -1.97 23.84
CA GLN A 440 -23.70 -1.17 23.81
C GLN A 440 -24.45 -1.46 22.51
N ARG A 441 -25.59 -2.14 22.62
CA ARG A 441 -26.34 -2.65 21.47
C ARG A 441 -26.74 -1.53 20.51
N GLY A 442 -26.48 -1.71 19.21
CA GLY A 442 -26.87 -0.77 18.15
C GLY A 442 -26.03 0.51 18.06
N ILE A 443 -24.87 0.59 18.74
CA ILE A 443 -24.03 1.80 18.77
C ILE A 443 -23.29 2.10 17.45
N ALA A 444 -23.15 1.10 16.57
CA ALA A 444 -22.47 1.25 15.28
C ALA A 444 -23.24 0.51 14.17
N PRO A 445 -24.38 1.04 13.68
CA PRO A 445 -25.12 0.44 12.57
C PRO A 445 -24.35 0.36 11.24
N LEU A 446 -23.35 1.23 11.05
CA LEU A 446 -22.57 1.31 9.82
C LEU A 446 -21.13 0.79 10.01
N VAL A 447 -20.56 0.17 8.99
CA VAL A 447 -19.19 -0.42 9.00
C VAL A 447 -18.14 0.60 9.41
N ASN A 448 -18.21 1.84 8.92
CA ASN A 448 -17.25 2.89 9.28
C ASN A 448 -17.30 3.29 10.77
N GLN A 449 -18.41 3.02 11.46
CA GLN A 449 -18.54 3.29 12.90
C GLN A 449 -17.87 2.20 13.75
N LEU A 450 -17.40 1.10 13.14
CA LEU A 450 -16.56 0.11 13.81
C LEU A 450 -15.13 0.62 14.03
N SER A 451 -14.66 1.60 13.24
CA SER A 451 -13.37 2.26 13.47
C SER A 451 -13.31 2.89 14.85
N GLY A 452 -12.26 2.58 15.63
CA GLY A 452 -12.10 3.02 17.01
C GLY A 452 -13.01 2.32 18.03
N ARG A 453 -13.90 1.41 17.61
CA ARG A 453 -14.78 0.63 18.50
C ARG A 453 -14.45 -0.85 18.49
N TRP A 454 -14.37 -1.43 17.30
CA TRP A 454 -13.95 -2.81 17.09
C TRP A 454 -12.43 -2.93 17.12
N ALA A 455 -11.76 -2.04 16.37
CA ALA A 455 -10.30 -1.95 16.31
C ALA A 455 -9.85 -0.50 16.53
N VAL A 456 -8.67 -0.32 17.12
CA VAL A 456 -8.08 1.02 17.38
C VAL A 456 -7.77 1.78 16.08
N ASP A 457 -7.60 1.06 14.96
CA ASP A 457 -7.30 1.65 13.67
C ASP A 457 -8.45 2.58 13.18
N PRO A 458 -8.19 3.88 12.96
CA PRO A 458 -9.21 4.81 12.47
C PRO A 458 -9.69 4.48 11.06
N ASN A 459 -8.90 3.74 10.27
CA ASN A 459 -9.23 3.34 8.90
C ASN A 459 -9.84 1.94 8.82
N TYR A 460 -10.17 1.32 9.94
CA TYR A 460 -10.65 -0.05 10.00
C TYR A 460 -11.89 -0.31 9.12
N GLY A 461 -12.93 0.52 9.26
CA GLY A 461 -14.13 0.41 8.43
C GLY A 461 -13.84 0.59 6.93
N SER A 462 -13.01 1.58 6.57
CA SER A 462 -12.61 1.80 5.18
C SER A 462 -11.88 0.59 4.58
N LYS A 463 -11.06 -0.13 5.37
CA LYS A 463 -10.40 -1.36 4.94
C LYS A 463 -11.41 -2.49 4.69
N ILE A 464 -12.43 -2.62 5.53
CA ILE A 464 -13.52 -3.59 5.32
C ILE A 464 -14.27 -3.26 4.03
N ILE A 465 -14.67 -1.99 3.83
CA ILE A 465 -15.35 -1.53 2.61
C ILE A 465 -14.50 -1.82 1.36
N ALA A 466 -13.18 -1.63 1.42
CA ALA A 466 -12.28 -1.95 0.32
C ALA A 466 -12.29 -3.44 -0.03
N ILE A 467 -12.36 -4.34 0.96
CA ILE A 467 -12.47 -5.79 0.71
C ILE A 467 -13.85 -6.14 0.12
N ILE A 468 -14.94 -5.56 0.63
CA ILE A 468 -16.29 -5.76 0.09
C ILE A 468 -16.35 -5.36 -1.39
N ARG A 469 -15.78 -4.20 -1.73
CA ARG A 469 -15.70 -3.75 -3.13
C ARG A 469 -14.96 -4.75 -4.01
N ARG A 470 -13.79 -5.22 -3.58
CA ARG A 470 -13.03 -6.25 -4.31
C ARG A 470 -13.81 -7.56 -4.46
N LEU A 471 -14.54 -7.97 -3.43
CA LEU A 471 -15.40 -9.15 -3.47
C LEU A 471 -16.50 -8.97 -4.53
N TYR A 472 -17.20 -7.84 -4.52
CA TYR A 472 -18.29 -7.56 -5.44
C TYR A 472 -17.82 -7.35 -6.88
N GLU A 473 -16.66 -6.73 -7.08
CA GLU A 473 -15.98 -6.63 -8.37
C GLU A 473 -15.69 -8.04 -8.92
N SER A 474 -15.10 -8.92 -8.09
CA SER A 474 -14.82 -10.31 -8.49
C SER A 474 -16.09 -11.14 -8.75
N ALA A 475 -17.20 -10.77 -8.09
CA ALA A 475 -18.50 -11.40 -8.22
C ALA A 475 -19.33 -10.81 -9.37
N ASN A 476 -18.83 -9.78 -10.06
CA ASN A 476 -19.55 -9.05 -11.10
C ASN A 476 -20.87 -8.40 -10.61
N ILE A 477 -20.96 -8.12 -9.30
CA ILE A 477 -22.03 -7.36 -8.65
C ILE A 477 -21.73 -5.87 -8.81
N PHE A 478 -20.45 -5.52 -8.62
CA PHE A 478 -19.91 -4.21 -8.90
C PHE A 478 -19.35 -4.08 -10.30
#